data_AF-A0A525IVR5-F1
#
_entry.id   AF-A0A525IVR5-F1
#
_cell.length_a   1.000
_cell.length_b   1.000
_cell.length_c   1.000
_cell.angle_alpha   90.00
_cell.angle_beta   90.00
_cell.angle_gamma   90.00
#
_symmetry.space_group_name_H-M   'P 1'
#
loop_
_entity.id
_entity.type
_entity.pdbx_description
1 polymer ?
#
loop_
_entity_poly.entity_id
_entity_poly.type
_entity_poly.pdbx_seq_one_letter_code
_entity_poly.pdbx_strand_id
1 'polypeptide(L)' 'MADISEYSIVTYERKPGHWRAAVTRKARTGNVVNGAQVHSIVTPDDCASESDAQLAAQKLIRKR' A
#
# COMPACT_ATOMS: atom_id res chain seq x y z
N MET A 1 -6.19 -14.37 5.54
CA MET A 1 -6.61 -13.22 4.70
C MET A 1 -6.16 -11.96 5.42
N ALA A 2 -5.25 -11.19 4.83
CA ALA A 2 -4.84 -9.91 5.42
C ALA A 2 -6.04 -8.94 5.40
N ASP A 3 -6.39 -8.40 6.56
CA ASP A 3 -7.48 -7.44 6.65
C ASP A 3 -7.04 -6.12 6.02
N ILE A 4 -7.71 -5.67 4.96
CA ILE A 4 -7.38 -4.43 4.23
C ILE A 4 -7.45 -3.22 5.19
N SER A 5 -8.26 -3.31 6.26
CA SER A 5 -8.38 -2.27 7.29
C SER A 5 -7.10 -2.06 8.10
N GLU A 6 -6.19 -3.03 8.11
CA GLU A 6 -4.84 -2.92 8.70
C GLU A 6 -3.87 -2.15 7.81
N TYR A 7 -4.28 -1.68 6.64
CA TYR A 7 -3.39 -0.98 5.71
C TYR A 7 -3.96 0.40 5.37
N SER A 8 -3.08 1.39 5.35
CA SER A 8 -3.32 2.71 4.77
C SER A 8 -2.83 2.68 3.33
N ILE A 9 -3.72 2.92 2.38
CA ILE A 9 -3.36 3.11 0.97
C ILE A 9 -3.43 4.60 0.68
N VAL A 10 -2.33 5.18 0.21
CA VAL A 10 -2.24 6.57 -0.21
C VAL A 10 -1.91 6.58 -1.70
N THR A 11 -2.85 7.00 -2.54
CA THR A 11 -2.61 7.24 -3.96
C THR A 11 -2.07 8.64 -4.16
N TYR A 12 -1.13 8.78 -5.10
CA TYR A 12 -0.60 10.08 -5.48
C TYR A 12 -0.09 10.04 -6.92
N GLU A 13 -0.17 11.17 -7.59
CA GLU A 13 0.37 11.37 -8.93
C GLU A 13 1.87 11.70 -8.83
N ARG A 14 2.71 10.89 -9.48
CA ARG A 14 4.16 11.15 -9.56
C ARG A 14 4.53 12.03 -10.74
N LYS A 15 3.84 11.83 -11.86
CA LYS A 15 3.97 12.60 -13.10
C LYS A 15 2.57 12.70 -13.73
N PRO A 16 2.29 13.70 -14.58
CA PRO A 16 1.01 13.79 -15.29
C PRO A 16 0.63 12.44 -15.93
N GLY A 17 -0.50 11.87 -15.50
CA GLY A 17 -1.00 10.58 -15.97
C GLY A 17 -0.25 9.35 -15.43
N HIS A 18 0.59 9.50 -14.41
CA HIS A 18 1.32 8.41 -13.74
C HIS A 18 1.03 8.44 -12.24
N TRP A 19 0.17 7.52 -11.83
CA TRP A 19 -0.31 7.35 -10.48
C TRP A 19 0.41 6.19 -9.80
N ARG A 20 0.68 6.35 -8.51
CA ARG A 20 1.21 5.28 -7.67
C ARG A 20 0.42 5.22 -6.38
N ALA A 21 0.45 4.05 -5.75
CA ALA A 21 -0.09 3.88 -4.42
C ALA A 21 1.03 3.49 -3.45
N ALA A 22 1.12 4.20 -2.33
CA ALA A 22 1.90 3.79 -1.18
C ALA A 22 0.99 3.00 -0.25
N VAL A 23 1.38 1.78 0.08
CA VAL A 23 0.70 0.93 1.04
C VAL A 23 1.54 0.88 2.30
N THR A 24 0.97 1.35 3.40
CA THR A 24 1.61 1.31 4.72
C THR A 24 0.75 0.46 5.65
N ARG A 25 1.34 -0.53 6.30
CA ARG A 25 0.63 -1.31 7.31
C ARG A 25 0.41 -0.44 8.55
N LYS A 26 -0.85 -0.21 8.93
CA LYS A 26 -1.24 0.30 10.25
C LYS A 26 -0.87 -0.78 11.27
N ALA A 27 0.25 -0.57 11.97
CA ALA A 27 0.65 -1.48 13.04
C ALA A 27 -0.49 -1.56 14.06
N ARG A 28 -1.11 -2.73 14.22
CA ARG A 28 -1.95 -2.99 15.39
C ARG A 28 -1.02 -2.89 16.60
N THR A 29 -1.39 -2.04 17.56
CA THR A 29 -0.66 -1.67 18.80
C THR A 29 -0.29 -2.86 19.73
N GLY A 30 -0.35 -4.12 19.29
CA GLY A 30 -0.15 -5.29 20.13
C GLY A 30 1.22 -5.97 20.05
N ASN A 31 1.90 -5.98 18.91
CA ASN A 31 3.09 -6.83 18.74
C ASN A 31 4.27 -6.03 18.17
N VAL A 32 4.89 -5.20 19.02
CA VAL A 32 6.27 -4.76 18.83
C VAL A 32 7.17 -5.91 19.28
N VAL A 33 7.27 -6.94 18.43
CA VAL A 33 8.24 -8.02 18.63
C VAL A 33 9.29 -7.88 17.54
N ASN A 34 10.46 -7.40 17.94
CA ASN A 34 11.71 -7.35 17.17
C ASN A 34 11.76 -6.44 15.92
N GLY A 35 12.41 -5.27 16.06
CA GLY A 35 12.99 -4.50 14.94
C GLY A 35 11.98 -3.99 13.91
N ALA A 36 11.47 -2.78 14.13
CA ALA A 36 10.45 -2.11 13.31
C ALA A 36 10.69 -2.22 11.79
N GLN A 37 10.12 -3.25 11.18
CA GLN A 37 10.08 -3.40 9.73
C GLN A 37 8.89 -2.58 9.24
N VAL A 38 9.13 -1.29 9.00
CA VAL A 38 8.20 -0.41 8.30
C VAL A 38 8.13 -0.92 6.85
N HIS A 39 7.27 -1.92 6.59
CA HIS A 39 6.95 -2.35 5.22
C HIS A 39 6.00 -1.36 4.57
N SER A 40 6.45 -0.12 4.39
CA SER A 40 5.83 0.77 3.40
C SER A 40 6.22 0.24 2.02
N ILE A 41 5.25 -0.29 1.28
CA ILE A 41 5.46 -0.82 -0.07
C ILE A 41 4.81 0.15 -1.03
N VAL A 42 5.59 0.70 -1.94
CA VAL A 42 5.06 1.49 -3.05
C VAL A 42 4.77 0.53 -4.19
N THR A 43 3.60 0.65 -4.82
CA THR A 43 3.28 -0.12 -6.02
C THR A 43 4.37 0.15 -7.07
N PRO A 44 5.02 -0.91 -7.60
CA PRO A 44 6.08 -0.74 -8.59
C PRO A 44 5.53 -0.19 -9.91
N ASP A 45 4.28 -0.52 -10.23
CA ASP A 45 3.60 -0.07 -11.42
C ASP A 45 3.18 1.40 -11.32
N ASP A 46 3.59 2.19 -12.32
CA ASP A 46 3.03 3.51 -12.58
C ASP A 46 1.71 3.30 -13.35
N CYS A 47 0.57 3.54 -12.69
CA CYS A 47 -0.75 3.34 -13.27
C CYS A 47 -1.23 4.59 -14.02
N ALA A 48 -2.07 4.40 -15.05
CA ALA A 48 -2.65 5.52 -15.80
C ALA A 48 -3.70 6.32 -15.00
N SER A 49 -4.29 5.70 -13.97
CA SER A 49 -5.37 6.27 -13.17
C SER A 49 -5.18 6.02 -11.68
N GLU A 50 -5.72 6.91 -10.85
CA GLU A 50 -5.75 6.76 -9.39
C GLU A 50 -6.38 5.42 -8.96
N SER A 51 -7.52 5.06 -9.56
CA SER A 51 -8.27 3.86 -9.22
C SER A 51 -7.50 2.57 -9.52
N ASP A 52 -6.71 2.56 -10.60
CA ASP A 52 -5.82 1.44 -10.93
C ASP A 52 -4.70 1.29 -9.90
N ALA A 53 -4.09 2.40 -9.47
CA ALA A 53 -3.07 2.40 -8.44
C ALA A 53 -3.62 1.86 -7.11
N GLN A 54 -4.85 2.25 -6.75
CA GLN A 54 -5.52 1.76 -5.55
C GLN A 54 -5.85 0.26 -5.66
N LEU A 55 -6.34 -0.20 -6.81
CA LEU A 55 -6.67 -1.61 -7.04
C LEU A 55 -5.41 -2.49 -6.99
N ALA A 56 -4.30 -2.02 -7.57
CA ALA A 56 -3.01 -2.70 -7.52
C ALA A 56 -2.52 -2.83 -6.06
N ALA A 57 -2.63 -1.76 -5.27
CA ALA A 57 -2.33 -1.79 -3.84
C ALA A 57 -3.20 -2.80 -3.07
N GLN A 58 -4.51 -2.84 -3.32
CA GLN A 58 -5.41 -3.81 -2.68
C GLN A 58 -5.05 -5.26 -3.05
N LYS A 59 -4.72 -5.52 -4.32
CA LYS A 59 -4.24 -6.84 -4.77
C LYS A 59 -2.94 -7.24 -4.07
N LEU A 60 -2.03 -6.28 -3.87
CA LEU A 60 -0.75 -6.48 -3.21
C LEU A 60 -0.92 -6.85 -1.72
N ILE A 61 -1.87 -6.21 -1.04
CA ILE A 61 -2.26 -6.56 0.34
C ILE A 61 -2.89 -7.96 0.40
N ARG A 62 -3.79 -8.29 -0.53
CA ARG A 62 -4.51 -9.57 -0.52
C ARG A 62 -3.63 -10.79 -0.83
N LYS A 63 -2.53 -10.58 -1.56
CA LYS A 63 -1.56 -11.64 -1.93
C LYS A 63 -0.50 -11.89 -0.85
N ARG A 64 -0.38 -11.02 0.16
CA ARG A 64 0.57 -11.17 1.27
C ARG A 64 0.03 -11.98 2.45
#